data_AF-A0A034WH46-F1
#
_entry.id   AF-A0A034WH46-F1
#
_cell.length_a   1.000
_cell.length_b   1.000
_cell.length_c   1.000
_cell.angle_alpha   90.00
_cell.angle_beta   90.00
_cell.angle_gamma   90.00
#
_symmetry.space_group_name_H-M   'P 1'
#
loop_
_entity.id
_entity.type
_entity.pdbx_description
1 polymer ?
#
loop_
_entity_poly.entity_id
_entity_poly.type
_entity_poly.pdbx_seq_one_letter_code
_entity_poly.pdbx_strand_id
1 'polypeptide(L)'
;MNFNEFERDCLQAHNQFRLKHGSPPLALDRGLCNYAKEWAETLARRNILQHRTNNRYGENIYMSVGRPNLRGRDAVTSWYAEVRDYRFGSGAAFSLKTGHFTQVVWKGSKGLGVAMAKSGDRIYVVANYDPPGNYDGEFSNNVLPAIS
;
A
#
# COMPACT_ATOMS: atom_id res chain seq x y z
N MET A 1 9.14 -14.67 -15.49
CA MET A 1 10.01 -13.84 -14.62
C MET A 1 9.45 -13.88 -13.20
N ASN A 2 10.28 -14.13 -12.20
CA ASN A 2 9.84 -14.35 -10.82
C ASN A 2 9.87 -13.05 -10.00
N PHE A 3 8.93 -12.87 -9.07
CA PHE A 3 8.96 -11.77 -8.09
C PHE A 3 10.13 -11.95 -7.11
N ASN A 4 10.63 -10.87 -6.50
CA ASN A 4 11.68 -10.95 -5.49
C ASN A 4 11.06 -11.20 -4.08
N GLU A 5 11.92 -11.37 -3.07
CA GLU A 5 11.47 -11.65 -1.70
C GLU A 5 10.67 -10.50 -1.08
N PHE A 6 11.12 -9.26 -1.26
CA PHE A 6 10.42 -8.06 -0.78
C PHE A 6 9.01 -7.96 -1.38
N GLU A 7 8.89 -8.18 -2.70
CA GLU A 7 7.61 -8.18 -3.41
C GLU A 7 6.64 -9.23 -2.86
N ARG A 8 7.13 -10.46 -2.64
CA ARG A 8 6.33 -11.56 -2.08
C ARG A 8 5.92 -11.30 -0.63
N ASP A 9 6.83 -10.79 0.20
CA ASP A 9 6.55 -10.48 1.62
C ASP A 9 5.53 -9.36 1.76
N CYS A 10 5.62 -8.32 0.91
CA CYS A 10 4.56 -7.31 0.76
C CYS A 10 3.22 -7.94 0.41
N LEU A 11 3.16 -8.76 -0.65
CA LEU A 11 1.92 -9.42 -1.08
C LEU A 11 1.32 -10.28 0.04
N GLN A 12 2.15 -11.07 0.71
CA GLN A 12 1.72 -11.94 1.80
C GLN A 12 1.11 -11.13 2.94
N ALA A 13 1.77 -10.04 3.37
CA ALA A 13 1.26 -9.16 4.41
C ALA A 13 -0.07 -8.50 4.00
N HIS A 14 -0.19 -8.01 2.77
CA HIS A 14 -1.45 -7.44 2.27
C HIS A 14 -2.57 -8.49 2.34
N ASN A 15 -2.33 -9.68 1.81
CA ASN A 15 -3.36 -10.72 1.73
C ASN A 15 -3.73 -11.27 3.12
N GLN A 16 -2.81 -11.29 4.08
CA GLN A 16 -3.13 -11.59 5.49
C GLN A 16 -4.09 -10.55 6.08
N PHE A 17 -3.87 -9.26 5.86
CA PHE A 17 -4.76 -8.23 6.37
C PHE A 17 -6.09 -8.20 5.61
N ARG A 18 -6.07 -8.32 4.29
CA ARG A 18 -7.29 -8.36 3.45
C ARG A 18 -8.20 -9.51 3.84
N LEU A 19 -7.64 -10.69 4.15
CA LEU A 19 -8.39 -11.83 4.66
C LEU A 19 -9.18 -11.50 5.93
N LYS A 20 -8.58 -10.75 6.87
CA LYS A 20 -9.27 -10.32 8.11
C LYS A 20 -10.49 -9.46 7.83
N HIS A 21 -10.52 -8.75 6.71
CA HIS A 21 -11.62 -7.86 6.31
C HIS A 21 -12.53 -8.48 5.23
N GLY A 22 -12.35 -9.76 4.89
CA GLY A 22 -13.13 -10.40 3.82
C GLY A 22 -12.86 -9.84 2.41
N SER A 23 -11.77 -9.10 2.23
CA SER A 23 -11.37 -8.57 0.94
C SER A 23 -10.62 -9.65 0.14
N PRO A 24 -10.93 -9.85 -1.16
CA PRO A 24 -10.25 -10.83 -2.00
C PRO A 24 -8.74 -10.61 -2.05
N PRO A 25 -7.89 -11.65 -2.17
CA PRO A 25 -6.45 -11.47 -2.24
C PRO A 25 -6.05 -10.67 -3.48
N LEU A 26 -5.01 -9.86 -3.35
CA LEU A 26 -4.34 -9.20 -4.47
C LEU A 26 -3.45 -10.22 -5.20
N ALA A 27 -3.13 -9.91 -6.45
CA ALA A 27 -2.08 -10.56 -7.23
C ALA A 27 -0.97 -9.55 -7.55
N LEU A 28 0.29 -9.98 -7.47
CA LEU A 28 1.39 -9.13 -7.92
C LEU A 28 1.34 -8.97 -9.44
N ASP A 29 1.50 -7.73 -9.90
CA ASP A 29 1.59 -7.38 -11.31
C ASP A 29 2.96 -6.77 -11.62
N ARG A 30 3.59 -7.24 -12.71
CA ARG A 30 4.94 -6.79 -13.06
C ARG A 30 4.98 -5.35 -13.55
N GLY A 31 3.96 -4.93 -14.29
CA GLY A 31 3.83 -3.55 -14.77
C GLY A 31 3.69 -2.58 -13.59
N LEU A 32 2.84 -2.93 -12.61
CA LEU A 32 2.69 -2.16 -11.38
C LEU A 32 3.99 -2.15 -10.56
N CYS A 33 4.71 -3.26 -10.43
CA CYS A 33 6.02 -3.28 -9.73
C CYS A 33 7.04 -2.34 -10.40
N ASN A 34 7.11 -2.34 -11.73
CA ASN A 34 8.00 -1.45 -12.47
C ASN A 34 7.60 0.02 -12.27
N TYR A 35 6.30 0.31 -12.26
CA TYR A 35 5.77 1.65 -12.01
C TYR A 35 6.04 2.14 -10.58
N ALA A 36 5.90 1.26 -9.58
CA ALA A 36 6.27 1.53 -8.20
C ALA A 36 7.78 1.78 -8.06
N LYS A 37 8.60 0.99 -8.77
CA LYS A 37 10.07 1.12 -8.76
C LYS A 37 10.52 2.48 -9.26
N GLU A 38 10.00 2.92 -10.40
CA GLU A 38 10.34 4.23 -10.98
C GLU A 38 10.01 5.38 -10.00
N TRP A 39 8.89 5.28 -9.26
CA TRP A 39 8.56 6.28 -8.25
C TRP A 39 9.46 6.19 -7.02
N ALA A 40 9.71 4.99 -6.49
CA ALA A 40 10.59 4.79 -5.34
C ALA A 40 11.99 5.36 -5.60
N GLU A 41 12.56 5.11 -6.79
CA GLU A 41 13.84 5.68 -7.22
C GLU A 41 13.79 7.21 -7.33
N THR A 42 12.66 7.77 -7.77
CA THR A 42 12.45 9.23 -7.81
C THR A 42 12.40 9.84 -6.42
N LEU A 43 11.70 9.22 -5.47
CA LEU A 43 11.67 9.64 -4.06
C LEU A 43 13.06 9.57 -3.43
N ALA A 44 13.80 8.49 -3.68
CA ALA A 44 15.16 8.31 -3.19
C ALA A 44 16.14 9.36 -3.73
N ARG A 45 16.10 9.63 -5.04
CA ARG A 45 16.95 10.65 -5.69
C ARG A 45 16.65 12.06 -5.19
N ARG A 46 15.37 12.39 -5.01
CA ARG A 46 14.92 13.71 -4.55
C ARG A 46 14.98 13.85 -3.03
N ASN A 47 15.14 12.75 -2.31
CA ASN A 47 15.15 12.68 -0.86
C ASN A 47 13.87 13.25 -0.20
N ILE A 48 12.71 13.00 -0.81
CA ILE A 48 11.40 13.47 -0.36
C ILE A 48 10.41 12.30 -0.24
N LEU A 49 9.39 12.45 0.61
CA LEU A 49 8.26 11.53 0.68
C LEU A 49 7.01 12.25 0.14
N GLN A 50 6.64 11.95 -1.10
CA GLN A 50 5.53 12.61 -1.79
C GLN A 50 4.82 11.61 -2.71
N HIS A 51 3.50 11.72 -2.80
CA HIS A 51 2.74 10.95 -3.77
C HIS A 51 3.06 11.35 -5.21
N ARG A 52 2.91 10.40 -6.13
CA ARG A 52 3.07 10.64 -7.57
C ARG A 52 1.99 11.58 -8.09
N THR A 53 2.39 12.62 -8.84
CA THR A 53 1.45 13.48 -9.55
C THR A 53 0.87 12.76 -10.77
N ASN A 54 -0.41 13.00 -11.09
CA ASN A 54 -1.14 12.35 -12.19
C ASN A 54 -1.07 10.82 -12.14
N ASN A 55 -1.18 10.26 -10.93
CA ASN A 55 -1.11 8.83 -10.74
C ASN A 55 -2.34 8.11 -11.28
N ARG A 56 -2.12 7.14 -12.16
CA ARG A 56 -3.19 6.29 -12.73
C ARG A 56 -3.71 5.24 -11.74
N TYR A 57 -2.91 4.86 -10.76
CA TYR A 57 -3.19 3.77 -9.82
C TYR A 57 -3.45 4.31 -8.41
N GLY A 58 -3.96 3.46 -7.52
CA GLY A 58 -3.87 3.71 -6.09
C GLY A 58 -2.41 3.76 -5.64
N GLU A 59 -2.09 4.44 -4.54
CA GLU A 59 -0.71 4.52 -4.05
C GLU A 59 -0.61 4.63 -2.52
N ASN A 60 0.27 3.81 -1.97
CA ASN A 60 0.80 4.03 -0.63
C ASN A 60 2.31 4.25 -0.71
N ILE A 61 2.81 5.15 0.14
CA ILE A 61 4.24 5.43 0.28
C ILE A 61 4.68 5.26 1.73
N TYR A 62 5.91 4.82 1.94
CA TYR A 62 6.50 4.64 3.26
C TYR A 62 7.98 5.00 3.21
N MET A 63 8.51 5.51 4.31
CA MET A 63 9.93 5.79 4.48
C MET A 63 10.41 5.26 5.82
N SER A 64 11.56 4.61 5.81
CA SER A 64 12.31 4.30 7.04
C SER A 64 13.68 4.95 7.00
N VAL A 65 14.20 5.35 8.16
CA VAL A 65 15.54 5.91 8.35
C VAL A 65 16.31 5.01 9.32
N GLY A 66 17.59 4.75 9.06
CA GLY A 66 18.46 3.96 9.94
C GLY A 66 18.11 2.47 10.05
N ARG A 67 17.31 1.94 9.11
CA ARG A 67 16.90 0.51 9.08
C ARG A 67 17.34 -0.15 7.77
N PRO A 68 18.55 -0.73 7.69
CA PRO A 68 19.09 -1.24 6.42
C PRO A 68 18.39 -2.49 5.88
N ASN A 69 17.73 -3.26 6.76
CA ASN A 69 17.07 -4.53 6.47
C ASN A 69 15.54 -4.42 6.55
N LEU A 70 14.96 -3.40 5.91
CA LEU A 70 13.51 -3.22 5.83
C LEU A 70 12.89 -4.38 5.02
N ARG A 71 11.91 -5.06 5.60
CA ARG A 71 11.13 -6.09 4.92
C ARG A 71 9.85 -5.50 4.35
N GLY A 72 9.27 -6.17 3.35
CA GLY A 72 8.03 -5.72 2.71
C GLY A 72 6.90 -5.55 3.72
N ARG A 73 6.73 -6.53 4.62
CA ARG A 73 5.70 -6.53 5.65
C ARG A 73 5.78 -5.36 6.63
N ASP A 74 6.96 -4.76 6.82
CA ASP A 74 7.14 -3.68 7.79
C ASP A 74 6.39 -2.42 7.30
N ALA A 75 6.46 -2.10 6.01
CA ALA A 75 5.70 -1.02 5.40
C ALA A 75 4.19 -1.30 5.42
N VAL A 76 3.78 -2.52 5.05
CA VAL A 76 2.35 -2.90 5.01
C VAL A 76 1.73 -2.86 6.40
N THR A 77 2.46 -3.32 7.42
CA THR A 77 2.00 -3.28 8.82
C THR A 77 1.85 -1.84 9.30
N SER A 78 2.77 -0.94 8.91
CA SER A 78 2.65 0.49 9.21
C SER A 78 1.41 1.12 8.58
N TRP A 79 1.12 0.82 7.31
CA TRP A 79 -0.09 1.29 6.63
C TRP A 79 -1.36 0.73 7.26
N TYR A 80 -1.37 -0.58 7.57
CA TYR A 80 -2.52 -1.22 8.19
C TYR A 80 -2.81 -0.69 9.60
N ALA A 81 -1.79 -0.27 10.37
CA ALA A 81 -1.96 0.23 11.73
C ALA A 81 -2.88 1.45 11.84
N GLU A 82 -3.11 2.18 10.74
CA GLU A 82 -4.08 3.28 10.66
C GLU A 82 -5.53 2.82 10.89
N VAL A 83 -5.81 1.51 10.84
CA VAL A 83 -7.13 0.94 11.17
C VAL A 83 -7.64 1.39 12.55
N ARG A 84 -6.74 1.68 13.49
CA ARG A 84 -7.09 2.16 14.85
C ARG A 84 -7.81 3.51 14.84
N ASP A 85 -7.61 4.30 13.79
CA ASP A 85 -8.17 5.64 13.62
C ASP A 85 -9.38 5.63 12.65
N TYR A 86 -9.68 4.49 12.02
CA TYR A 86 -10.72 4.37 11.01
C TYR A 86 -12.10 4.10 11.62
N ARG A 87 -13.12 4.79 11.09
CA ARG A 87 -14.54 4.60 11.45
C ARG A 87 -15.23 3.81 10.35
N PHE A 88 -15.77 2.64 10.71
CA PHE A 88 -16.52 1.78 9.79
C PHE A 88 -18.00 2.20 9.69
N GLY A 89 -18.70 1.69 8.66
CA GLY A 89 -20.14 1.89 8.49
C GLY A 89 -20.52 3.29 8.01
N SER A 90 -21.52 3.91 8.62
CA SER A 90 -22.05 5.22 8.21
C SER A 90 -21.05 6.39 8.36
N GLY A 91 -19.98 6.22 9.14
CA GLY A 91 -18.89 7.19 9.28
C GLY A 91 -17.70 6.94 8.36
N ALA A 92 -17.79 5.99 7.43
CA ALA A 92 -16.71 5.60 6.53
C ALA A 92 -16.46 6.69 5.48
N ALA A 93 -15.26 7.29 5.51
CA ALA A 93 -14.84 8.33 4.59
C ALA A 93 -13.32 8.37 4.46
N PHE A 94 -12.83 9.11 3.47
CA PHE A 94 -11.41 9.39 3.34
C PHE A 94 -10.90 10.26 4.51
N SER A 95 -9.68 9.98 4.95
CA SER A 95 -8.90 10.84 5.83
C SER A 95 -7.42 10.60 5.56
N LEU A 96 -6.61 11.67 5.65
CA LEU A 96 -5.15 11.57 5.55
C LEU A 96 -4.54 10.66 6.62
N LYS A 97 -5.25 10.38 7.70
CA LYS A 97 -4.80 9.48 8.78
C LYS A 97 -5.05 8.00 8.50
N THR A 98 -5.93 7.68 7.55
CA THR A 98 -6.42 6.30 7.32
C THR A 98 -6.35 5.85 5.88
N GLY A 99 -5.92 6.75 4.97
CA GLY A 99 -5.89 6.50 3.53
C GLY A 99 -5.02 5.32 3.13
N HIS A 100 -3.94 5.03 3.86
CA HIS A 100 -3.12 3.88 3.55
C HIS A 100 -3.80 2.57 3.95
N PHE A 101 -4.39 2.52 5.15
CA PHE A 101 -5.17 1.36 5.60
C PHE A 101 -6.31 1.06 4.63
N THR A 102 -7.12 2.06 4.29
CA THR A 102 -8.29 1.87 3.41
C THR A 102 -7.87 1.35 2.04
N GLN A 103 -6.73 1.79 1.51
CA GLN A 103 -6.18 1.26 0.26
C GLN A 103 -5.68 -0.19 0.39
N VAL A 104 -5.01 -0.56 1.50
CA VAL A 104 -4.55 -1.95 1.74
C VAL A 104 -5.72 -2.93 1.69
N VAL A 105 -6.82 -2.59 2.35
CA VAL A 105 -7.99 -3.48 2.46
C VAL A 105 -9.06 -3.25 1.40
N TRP A 106 -8.86 -2.30 0.46
CA TRP A 106 -9.85 -1.93 -0.53
C TRP A 106 -10.33 -3.13 -1.35
N LYS A 107 -11.60 -3.51 -1.17
CA LYS A 107 -12.18 -4.73 -1.77
C LYS A 107 -12.05 -4.76 -3.29
N GLY A 108 -12.26 -3.63 -3.96
CA GLY A 108 -12.23 -3.51 -5.42
C GLY A 108 -10.85 -3.65 -6.08
N SER A 109 -9.76 -3.45 -5.33
CA SER A 109 -8.40 -3.57 -5.88
C SER A 109 -8.03 -5.04 -6.10
N LYS A 110 -7.34 -5.33 -7.21
CA LYS A 110 -7.02 -6.69 -7.68
C LYS A 110 -5.52 -6.90 -7.89
N GLY A 111 -4.87 -5.93 -8.52
CA GLY A 111 -3.44 -5.90 -8.78
C GLY A 111 -2.67 -5.13 -7.71
N LEU A 112 -1.46 -5.60 -7.42
CA LEU A 112 -0.49 -4.96 -6.55
C LEU A 112 0.86 -4.87 -7.25
N GLY A 113 1.46 -3.69 -7.25
CA GLY A 113 2.88 -3.51 -7.54
C GLY A 113 3.58 -2.91 -6.36
N VAL A 114 4.79 -3.38 -6.04
CA VAL A 114 5.57 -2.83 -4.94
C VAL A 114 7.03 -2.75 -5.31
N ALA A 115 7.70 -1.74 -4.79
CA ALA A 115 9.14 -1.59 -4.91
C ALA A 115 9.71 -0.78 -3.76
N MET A 116 11.03 -0.87 -3.60
CA MET A 116 11.77 0.00 -2.70
C MET A 116 13.04 0.54 -3.35
N ALA A 117 13.49 1.70 -2.90
CA ALA A 117 14.77 2.31 -3.28
C ALA A 117 15.47 2.91 -2.05
N LYS A 118 16.80 2.97 -2.08
CA LYS A 118 17.62 3.47 -0.96
C LYS A 118 18.27 4.81 -1.32
N SER A 119 18.41 5.69 -0.32
CA SER A 119 19.17 6.95 -0.41
C SER A 119 19.86 7.20 0.92
N GLY A 120 21.17 6.96 0.98
CA GLY A 120 21.92 6.97 2.24
C GLY A 120 21.37 5.94 3.25
N ASP A 121 20.98 6.42 4.43
CA ASP A 121 20.36 5.64 5.50
C ASP A 121 18.83 5.50 5.38
N ARG A 122 18.24 6.05 4.30
CA ARG A 122 16.80 6.06 4.05
C ARG A 122 16.40 4.98 3.05
N ILE A 123 15.23 4.39 3.27
CA ILE A 123 14.57 3.47 2.34
C ILE A 123 13.18 4.02 2.07
N TYR A 124 12.84 4.14 0.78
CA TYR A 124 11.55 4.56 0.28
C TYR A 124 10.83 3.35 -0.29
N VAL A 125 9.59 3.12 0.13
CA VAL A 125 8.73 2.05 -0.37
C VAL A 125 7.53 2.67 -1.04
N VAL A 126 7.18 2.15 -2.21
CA VAL A 126 5.98 2.52 -2.96
C VAL A 126 5.18 1.25 -3.25
N ALA A 127 3.87 1.32 -3.03
CA ALA A 127 2.92 0.31 -3.46
C ALA A 127 1.87 0.95 -4.37
N ASN A 128 1.57 0.32 -5.50
CA ASN A 128 0.52 0.73 -6.43
C ASN A 128 -0.56 -0.34 -6.57
N TYR A 129 -1.81 0.10 -6.70
CA TYR A 129 -3.01 -0.76 -6.67
C TYR A 129 -3.88 -0.52 -7.89
N ASP A 130 -4.38 -1.59 -8.49
CA ASP A 130 -5.27 -1.51 -9.65
C ASP A 130 -6.48 -2.47 -9.52
N PRO A 131 -7.73 -2.00 -9.66
CA PRO A 131 -8.17 -0.60 -9.68
C PRO A 131 -7.75 0.20 -8.43
N PRO A 132 -7.70 1.55 -8.51
CA PRO A 132 -7.43 2.41 -7.36
C PRO A 132 -8.48 2.24 -6.27
N GLY A 133 -8.08 2.46 -5.02
CA GLY A 133 -9.01 2.59 -3.91
C GLY A 133 -9.31 4.05 -3.56
N ASN A 134 -9.90 4.24 -2.37
CA ASN A 134 -10.15 5.55 -1.77
C ASN A 134 -11.04 6.48 -2.62
N TYR A 135 -12.00 5.91 -3.35
CA TYR A 135 -13.05 6.69 -4.01
C TYR A 135 -14.11 7.13 -3.00
N ASP A 136 -14.40 8.44 -2.99
CA ASP A 136 -15.46 9.00 -2.15
C ASP A 136 -16.81 8.35 -2.47
N GLY A 137 -17.59 8.08 -1.43
CA GLY A 137 -18.88 7.37 -1.54
C GLY A 137 -18.77 5.84 -1.60
N GLU A 138 -17.58 5.28 -1.84
CA GLU A 138 -17.39 3.83 -2.03
C GLU A 138 -16.79 3.11 -0.81
N PHE A 139 -16.46 3.84 0.26
CA PHE A 139 -15.74 3.30 1.42
C PHE A 139 -16.50 2.19 2.14
N SER A 140 -17.81 2.35 2.39
CA SER A 140 -18.61 1.35 3.12
C SER A 140 -18.69 0.00 2.43
N ASN A 141 -18.61 -0.01 1.08
CA ASN A 141 -18.62 -1.23 0.27
C ASN A 141 -17.24 -1.88 0.14
N ASN A 142 -16.17 -1.10 0.35
CA ASN A 142 -14.80 -1.52 0.06
C ASN A 142 -13.90 -1.68 1.29
N VAL A 143 -14.26 -1.08 2.43
CA VAL A 143 -13.51 -1.11 3.68
C VAL A 143 -14.41 -1.71 4.77
N LEU A 144 -14.42 -3.03 4.81
CA LEU A 144 -15.27 -3.80 5.72
C LEU A 144 -14.64 -3.90 7.11
N PRO A 145 -15.41 -4.06 8.20
CA PRO A 145 -14.85 -4.37 9.51
C PRO A 145 -14.13 -5.72 9.52
N ALA A 146 -13.28 -5.95 10.51
CA ALA A 146 -12.65 -7.26 10.68
C ALA A 146 -13.72 -8.33 10.97
N ILE A 147 -13.60 -9.49 10.34
CA ILE A 147 -14.44 -10.66 10.57
C ILE A 147 -14.07 -11.22 11.95
N SER A 148 -15.08 -11.38 12.80
CA SER A 148 -14.99 -12.06 14.11
C SER A 148 -14.81 -13.57 13.96
#